data_AF-A0A0C4YEP9-F1
#
_entry.id   AF-A0A0C4YEP9-F1
#
_cell.length_a   1.000
_cell.length_b   1.000
_cell.length_c   1.000
_cell.angle_alpha   90.00
_cell.angle_beta   90.00
_cell.angle_gamma   90.00
#
_symmetry.space_group_name_H-M   'P 1'
#
loop_
_entity.id
_entity.type
_entity.pdbx_description
1 polymer ?
#
loop_
_entity_poly.entity_id
_entity_poly.type
_entity_poly.pdbx_seq_one_letter_code
_entity_poly.pdbx_strand_id
1 'polypeptide(L)'
;MLDSIDGKLEADAAAFASGEAWIEAHLTPSGWVYGSYKEENAHPVLIPPPGESVLTVRRHYIVSGAATPRRLSEIRTTRADSAREIIRLLEAYGEPHFNIRTRQVPRVPGVTF
;
A
#
# COMPACT_ATOMS: atom_id res chain seq x y z
N MET A 1 -15.38 24.31 7.10
CA MET A 1 -14.93 23.24 8.01
C MET A 1 -14.51 22.04 7.15
N LEU A 2 -13.41 22.18 6.40
CA LEU A 2 -12.86 21.15 5.50
C LEU A 2 -11.33 20.99 5.65
N ASP A 3 -10.75 21.64 6.66
CA ASP A 3 -9.29 21.80 6.82
C ASP A 3 -8.62 20.64 7.59
N SER A 4 -9.41 19.82 8.28
CA SER A 4 -8.87 18.86 9.27
C SER A 4 -8.50 17.49 8.69
N ILE A 5 -8.86 17.19 7.44
CA ILE A 5 -8.49 15.93 6.78
C ILE A 5 -7.13 16.01 6.09
N ASP A 6 -6.78 17.19 5.57
CA ASP A 6 -5.55 17.42 4.83
C ASP A 6 -4.31 17.43 5.76
N GLY A 7 -4.40 18.16 6.87
CA GLY A 7 -3.33 18.24 7.87
C GLY A 7 -3.02 16.93 8.60
N LYS A 8 -3.96 15.99 8.67
CA LYS A 8 -3.71 14.65 9.25
C LYS A 8 -2.96 13.74 8.27
N LEU A 9 -3.23 13.87 6.97
CA LEU A 9 -2.54 13.12 5.93
C LEU A 9 -1.07 13.58 5.79
N GLU A 10 -0.84 14.88 5.89
CA GLU A 10 0.49 15.51 5.88
C GLU A 10 1.32 15.15 7.14
N ALA A 11 0.68 15.08 8.32
CA ALA A 11 1.38 14.73 9.56
C ALA A 11 1.84 13.26 9.61
N ASP A 12 1.08 12.32 9.02
CA ASP A 12 1.51 10.93 8.83
C ASP A 12 2.62 10.83 7.75
N ALA A 13 2.65 11.75 6.78
CA ALA A 13 3.70 11.81 5.77
C ALA A 13 5.07 12.23 6.33
N ALA A 14 5.09 12.98 7.43
CA ALA A 14 6.33 13.48 8.04
C ALA A 14 7.05 12.46 8.95
N ALA A 15 6.42 11.32 9.28
CA ALA A 15 7.01 10.30 10.17
C ALA A 15 7.81 9.21 9.43
N PHE A 16 7.89 9.24 8.10
CA PHE A 16 8.57 8.19 7.35
C PHE A 16 10.09 8.40 7.36
N ALA A 17 10.81 7.43 7.94
CA ALA A 17 12.27 7.42 7.93
C ALA A 17 12.82 7.57 6.49
N SER A 18 13.84 8.41 6.34
CA SER A 18 14.64 8.50 5.12
C SER A 18 15.22 7.12 4.79
N GLY A 19 15.00 6.60 3.58
CA GLY A 19 15.47 5.27 3.17
C GLY A 19 14.46 4.12 3.32
N GLU A 20 13.19 4.42 3.61
CA GLU A 20 12.14 3.40 3.68
C GLU A 20 11.35 3.31 2.37
N ALA A 21 11.22 2.10 1.82
CA ALA A 21 10.31 1.80 0.70
C ALA A 21 9.19 0.88 1.16
N TRP A 22 7.95 1.18 0.75
CA TRP A 22 6.79 0.37 1.07
C TRP A 22 5.71 0.46 -0.01
N ILE A 23 4.82 -0.52 -0.06
CA ILE A 23 3.66 -0.54 -0.97
C ILE A 23 2.48 -1.22 -0.29
N GLU A 24 1.29 -0.70 -0.57
CA GLU A 24 0.02 -1.22 -0.08
C GLU A 24 -0.79 -1.92 -1.16
N ALA A 25 -1.58 -2.90 -0.73
CA ALA A 25 -2.63 -3.52 -1.52
C ALA A 25 -3.87 -3.72 -0.64
N HIS A 26 -5.04 -3.52 -1.24
CA HIS A 26 -6.34 -3.64 -0.60
C HIS A 26 -7.09 -4.82 -1.22
N LEU A 27 -7.53 -5.76 -0.38
CA LEU A 27 -8.41 -6.84 -0.77
C LEU A 27 -9.84 -6.31 -0.78
N THR A 28 -10.48 -6.39 -1.94
CA THR A 28 -11.88 -6.01 -2.17
C THR A 28 -12.67 -7.24 -2.65
N PRO A 29 -14.01 -7.18 -2.67
CA PRO A 29 -14.84 -8.21 -3.31
C PRO A 29 -14.48 -8.49 -4.77
N SER A 30 -13.88 -7.51 -5.47
CA SER A 30 -13.44 -7.62 -6.86
C SER A 30 -11.98 -8.08 -7.02
N GLY A 31 -11.26 -8.33 -5.93
CA GLY A 31 -9.86 -8.73 -5.92
C GLY A 31 -8.92 -7.69 -5.31
N TRP A 32 -7.62 -7.83 -5.61
CA TRP A 32 -6.57 -6.97 -5.08
C TRP A 32 -6.43 -5.67 -5.87
N VAL A 33 -6.41 -4.55 -5.15
CA VAL A 33 -6.22 -3.20 -5.70
C VAL A 33 -4.95 -2.59 -5.09
N TYR A 34 -4.06 -2.04 -5.90
CA TYR A 34 -2.89 -1.33 -5.38
C TYR A 34 -3.30 -0.04 -4.66
N GLY A 35 -2.67 0.19 -3.51
CA GLY A 35 -2.89 1.34 -2.65
C GLY A 35 -1.73 2.31 -2.69
N SER A 36 -1.55 3.02 -1.58
CA SER A 36 -0.44 3.95 -1.40
C SER A 36 0.91 3.25 -1.52
N TYR A 37 1.94 4.00 -1.89
CA TYR A 37 3.31 3.48 -1.93
C TYR A 37 4.33 4.58 -1.66
N LYS A 38 5.55 4.18 -1.27
CA LYS A 38 6.71 5.04 -1.13
C LYS A 38 7.93 4.32 -1.69
N GLU A 39 8.68 4.99 -2.57
CA GLU A 39 10.02 4.55 -2.95
C GLU A 39 11.05 5.12 -1.97
N GLU A 40 12.19 4.43 -1.82
CA GLU A 40 13.20 4.68 -0.78
C GLU A 40 13.61 6.15 -0.57
N ASN A 41 13.71 6.91 -1.68
CA ASN A 41 14.12 8.31 -1.69
C ASN A 41 13.08 9.23 -2.36
N ALA A 42 11.83 8.79 -2.43
CA ALA A 42 10.74 9.55 -3.02
C ALA A 42 9.73 9.97 -1.96
N HIS A 43 8.96 11.02 -2.28
CA HIS A 43 7.75 11.32 -1.53
C HIS A 43 6.73 10.18 -1.70
N PRO A 44 5.97 9.85 -0.64
CA PRO A 44 4.93 8.84 -0.74
C PRO A 44 3.84 9.31 -1.69
N VAL A 45 3.30 8.37 -2.47
CA VAL A 45 2.07 8.55 -3.23
C VAL A 45 0.94 7.96 -2.43
N LEU A 46 0.04 8.82 -1.96
CA LEU A 46 -1.07 8.44 -1.10
C LEU A 46 -2.33 8.23 -1.94
N ILE A 47 -2.91 7.04 -1.84
CA ILE A 47 -4.13 6.65 -2.54
C ILE A 47 -5.13 6.19 -1.47
N PRO A 48 -6.33 6.79 -1.39
CA PRO A 48 -7.32 6.38 -0.40
C PRO A 48 -7.75 4.92 -0.65
N PRO A 49 -7.91 4.11 0.42
CA PRO A 49 -8.36 2.74 0.29
C PRO A 49 -9.79 2.71 -0.27
N PRO A 50 -10.14 1.73 -1.13
CA PRO A 50 -11.52 1.52 -1.56
C PRO A 50 -12.44 1.31 -0.35
N GLY A 51 -13.64 1.89 -0.35
CA GLY A 51 -14.60 1.78 0.77
C GLY A 51 -15.11 0.36 1.04
N GLU A 52 -14.99 -0.51 0.05
CA GLU A 52 -15.29 -1.94 0.12
C GLU A 52 -14.09 -2.81 0.53
N SER A 53 -12.91 -2.21 0.77
CA SER A 53 -11.75 -2.97 1.22
C SER A 53 -11.98 -3.62 2.59
N VAL A 54 -11.60 -4.89 2.69
CA VAL A 54 -11.76 -5.70 3.91
C VAL A 54 -10.43 -6.03 4.57
N LEU A 55 -9.34 -6.00 3.81
CA LEU A 55 -7.98 -6.21 4.28
C LEU A 55 -7.04 -5.28 3.52
N THR A 56 -6.18 -4.58 4.25
CA THR A 56 -5.06 -3.83 3.68
C THR A 56 -3.76 -4.53 4.09
N VAL A 57 -2.88 -4.75 3.12
CA VAL A 57 -1.55 -5.32 3.33
C VAL A 57 -0.53 -4.27 2.92
N ARG A 58 0.33 -3.85 3.85
CA ARG A 58 1.47 -2.97 3.59
C ARG A 58 2.76 -3.78 3.71
N ARG A 59 3.55 -3.84 2.64
CA ARG A 59 4.87 -4.50 2.64
C ARG A 59 5.98 -3.45 2.62
N HIS A 60 6.98 -3.65 3.48
CA HIS A 60 8.17 -2.81 3.55
C HIS A 60 9.37 -3.53 2.92
N TYR A 61 10.26 -2.78 2.28
CA TYR A 61 11.40 -3.28 1.52
C TYR A 61 12.68 -2.53 1.85
N ILE A 62 13.81 -3.24 1.83
CA ILE A 62 15.13 -2.63 1.64
C ILE A 62 15.36 -2.54 0.13
N VAL A 63 15.70 -1.36 -0.37
CA VAL A 63 16.02 -1.15 -1.79
C VAL A 63 17.51 -0.83 -1.99
N SER A 64 18.13 -0.06 -1.09
CA SER A 64 19.54 0.32 -1.15
C SER A 64 20.48 -0.80 -0.70
N GLY A 65 21.60 -0.94 -1.42
CA GLY A 65 22.70 -1.85 -1.08
C GLY A 65 22.45 -3.33 -1.40
N ALA A 66 21.25 -3.68 -1.89
CA ALA A 66 20.90 -5.05 -2.27
C ALA A 66 20.74 -5.18 -3.79
N ALA A 67 21.26 -6.24 -4.39
CA ALA A 67 21.06 -6.56 -5.81
C ALA A 67 19.59 -6.86 -6.17
N THR A 68 18.71 -6.99 -5.18
CA THR A 68 17.27 -7.21 -5.35
C THR A 68 16.55 -6.66 -4.12
N PRO A 69 15.38 -6.01 -4.27
CA PRO A 69 14.62 -5.54 -3.12
C PRO A 69 14.24 -6.70 -2.20
N ARG A 70 14.54 -6.58 -0.91
CA ARG A 70 14.28 -7.62 0.09
C ARG A 70 13.12 -7.20 0.98
N ARG A 71 12.12 -8.07 1.15
CA ARG A 71 11.02 -7.85 2.10
C ARG A 71 11.57 -7.76 3.53
N LEU A 72 11.25 -6.68 4.22
CA LEU A 72 11.57 -6.46 5.63
C LEU A 72 10.46 -6.97 6.54
N SER A 73 9.25 -6.48 6.29
CA SER A 73 8.09 -6.69 7.14
C SER A 73 6.81 -6.58 6.32
N GLU A 74 5.72 -7.08 6.89
CA GLU A 74 4.38 -6.97 6.35
C GLU A 74 3.43 -6.62 7.50
N ILE A 75 2.61 -5.61 7.29
CA ILE A 75 1.56 -5.18 8.22
C ILE A 75 0.22 -5.47 7.56
N ARG A 76 -0.69 -6.11 8.29
CA ARG A 76 -2.05 -6.42 7.85
C ARG A 76 -3.07 -5.70 8.72
N THR A 77 -3.97 -4.96 8.09
CA THR A 77 -5.05 -4.24 8.76
C THR A 77 -6.39 -4.72 8.23
N THR A 78 -7.22 -5.30 9.09
CA THR A 78 -8.53 -5.84 8.70
C THR A 78 -9.66 -4.90 9.07
N ARG A 79 -10.71 -4.88 8.25
CA ARG A 79 -11.99 -4.27 8.62
C ARG A 79 -12.66 -5.10 9.73
N ALA A 80 -13.33 -4.42 10.65
CA ALA A 80 -14.12 -5.07 11.70
C ALA A 80 -15.15 -6.04 11.09
N ASP A 81 -15.34 -7.19 11.73
CA ASP A 81 -16.31 -8.23 11.36
C ASP A 81 -16.14 -8.87 9.97
N SER A 82 -15.08 -8.54 9.23
CA SER A 82 -14.82 -9.08 7.88
C SER A 82 -14.05 -10.41 7.86
N ALA A 83 -13.79 -11.06 9.00
CA ALA A 83 -12.91 -12.24 9.05
C ALA A 83 -13.30 -13.36 8.08
N ARG A 84 -14.59 -13.72 8.02
CA ARG A 84 -15.09 -14.77 7.09
C ARG A 84 -14.99 -14.36 5.63
N GLU A 85 -15.22 -13.08 5.36
CA GLU A 85 -15.13 -12.53 4.01
C GLU A 85 -13.68 -12.50 3.53
N ILE A 86 -12.75 -12.07 4.39
CA ILE A 86 -11.31 -12.09 4.13
C ILE A 86 -10.84 -13.51 3.79
N ILE A 87 -11.24 -14.52 4.57
CA ILE A 87 -10.86 -15.92 4.28
C ILE A 87 -11.33 -16.33 2.89
N ARG A 88 -12.62 -16.12 2.56
CA ARG A 88 -13.16 -16.47 1.23
C ARG A 88 -12.45 -15.74 0.09
N LEU A 89 -12.15 -14.46 0.28
CA LEU A 89 -11.50 -13.66 -0.76
C LEU A 89 -10.02 -14.04 -0.92
N LEU A 90 -9.33 -14.42 0.16
CA LEU A 90 -7.97 -14.97 0.08
C LEU A 90 -7.94 -16.36 -0.56
N GLU A 91 -8.96 -17.20 -0.35
CA GLU A 91 -9.11 -18.46 -1.08
C GLU A 91 -9.32 -18.23 -2.58
N ALA A 92 -10.08 -17.19 -2.95
CA ALA A 92 -10.40 -16.87 -4.34
C ALA A 92 -9.25 -16.18 -5.09
N TYR A 93 -8.60 -15.21 -4.45
CA TYR A 93 -7.63 -14.31 -5.09
C TYR A 93 -6.18 -14.53 -4.64
N GLY A 94 -5.97 -15.36 -3.61
CA GLY A 94 -4.66 -15.60 -3.03
C GLY A 94 -4.09 -14.39 -2.28
N GLU A 95 -2.78 -14.44 -2.07
CA GLU A 95 -2.01 -13.38 -1.43
C GLU A 95 -1.75 -12.22 -2.41
N PRO A 96 -1.53 -10.98 -1.91
CA PRO A 96 -1.24 -9.86 -2.78
C PRO A 96 0.12 -10.01 -3.45
N HIS A 97 0.15 -9.82 -4.76
CA HIS A 97 1.36 -9.83 -5.57
C HIS A 97 1.89 -8.41 -5.68
N PHE A 98 3.06 -8.13 -5.11
CA PHE A 98 3.72 -6.83 -5.24
C PHE A 98 4.88 -6.97 -6.20
N ASN A 99 4.76 -6.39 -7.40
CA ASN A 99 5.83 -6.42 -8.38
C ASN A 99 6.85 -5.31 -8.08
N ILE A 100 7.71 -5.57 -7.11
CA ILE A 100 8.80 -4.65 -6.68
C ILE A 100 9.98 -4.55 -7.65
N ARG A 101 10.01 -5.37 -8.71
CA ARG A 101 11.16 -5.45 -9.64
C ARG A 101 11.02 -4.57 -10.86
N THR A 102 9.86 -3.98 -11.09
CA THR A 102 9.64 -3.12 -12.23
C THR A 102 9.24 -1.74 -11.72
N ARG A 103 9.74 -0.69 -12.38
CA ARG A 103 9.18 0.67 -12.36
C ARG A 103 7.71 0.73 -12.85
N GLN A 104 6.95 -0.35 -12.66
CA GLN A 104 5.56 -0.52 -12.98
C GLN A 104 4.80 -0.81 -11.69
N VAL A 105 4.96 0.06 -10.68
CA VAL A 105 3.71 0.50 -10.03
C VAL A 105 2.88 1.08 -11.18
N PRO A 106 1.64 0.63 -11.41
CA PRO A 106 0.80 1.19 -12.46
C PRO A 106 0.80 2.70 -12.28
N ARG A 107 1.44 3.43 -13.20
CA ARG A 107 1.36 4.89 -13.20
C ARG A 107 -0.12 5.19 -13.34
N VAL A 108 -0.72 5.73 -12.29
CA VAL A 108 -2.09 6.24 -12.35
C VAL A 108 -2.10 7.20 -13.54
N PRO A 109 -2.89 6.93 -14.61
CA PRO A 109 -2.94 7.84 -15.74
C PRO A 109 -3.48 9.18 -15.24
N GLY A 110 -2.65 10.22 -15.23
CA GLY A 110 -3.10 11.57 -14.86
C GLY A 110 -2.16 12.41 -13.98
N VAL A 111 -1.05 11.87 -13.47
CA VAL A 111 -0.07 12.69 -12.72
C VAL A 111 1.14 12.98 -13.60
N THR A 112 1.19 14.20 -14.12
CA THR A 112 2.36 14.78 -14.79
C THR A 112 3.36 15.24 -13.74
N PHE A 113 4.62 14.80 -13.86
CA PHE A 113 5.75 15.25 -13.04
C PHE A 113 6.23 16.64 -13.45
#